data_AF-A0A3E5EX99-F1
#
_entry.id   AF-A0A3E5EX99-F1
#
_cell.length_a   1.000
_cell.length_b   1.000
_cell.length_c   1.000
_cell.angle_alpha   90.00
_cell.angle_beta   90.00
_cell.angle_gamma   90.00
#
_symmetry.space_group_name_H-M   'P 1'
#
loop_
_entity.id
_entity.type
_entity.pdbx_description
1 polymer ?
#
loop_
_entity_poly.entity_id
_entity_poly.type
_entity_poly.pdbx_seq_one_letter_code
_entity_poly.pdbx_strand_id
1 'polypeptide(L)'
;MKSKQVLSIEQMKHLQELGLDTSDASMCWCCFLGNIEEEWELEIYENVLNQKRDSTFWETLPTYTLQDILDKLPESVQVYDLYIFKKVGLWWLKYVDVTNNGTVHLEKMPRLIDAAYYMLCWCIGKGYIKTN
;
A
#
# COMPACT_ATOMS: atom_id res chain seq x y z
N MET A 1 -6.87 15.02 13.88
CA MET A 1 -5.86 14.09 13.30
C MET A 1 -5.92 14.22 11.79
N LYS A 2 -4.76 14.34 11.12
CA LYS A 2 -4.69 14.28 9.66
C LYS A 2 -5.03 12.85 9.19
N SER A 3 -5.68 12.72 8.04
CA SER A 3 -5.99 11.41 7.45
C SER A 3 -4.70 10.74 6.95
N LYS A 4 -4.59 9.42 7.16
CA LYS A 4 -3.47 8.61 6.67
C LYS A 4 -3.45 8.64 5.12
N GLN A 5 -2.36 9.14 4.54
CA GLN A 5 -2.20 9.29 3.09
C GLN A 5 -1.41 8.15 2.45
N VAL A 6 -0.49 7.55 3.20
CA VAL A 6 0.42 6.50 2.75
C VAL A 6 0.47 5.34 3.74
N LEU A 7 1.05 4.22 3.32
CA LEU A 7 1.33 3.09 4.20
C LEU A 7 2.36 3.45 5.28
N SER A 8 2.24 2.80 6.44
CA SER A 8 3.24 2.91 7.50
C SER A 8 4.51 2.13 7.13
N ILE A 9 5.61 2.43 7.82
CA ILE A 9 6.87 1.69 7.73
C ILE A 9 6.66 0.18 7.91
N GLU A 10 5.88 -0.20 8.92
CA GLU A 10 5.55 -1.61 9.21
C GLU A 10 4.80 -2.28 8.06
N GLN A 11 3.84 -1.58 7.44
CA GLN A 11 3.09 -2.11 6.30
C GLN A 11 4.00 -2.29 5.07
N MET A 12 4.93 -1.36 4.83
CA MET A 12 5.88 -1.48 3.73
C MET A 12 6.86 -2.63 3.95
N LYS A 13 7.39 -2.79 5.17
CA LYS A 13 8.25 -3.94 5.53
C LYS A 13 7.51 -5.26 5.32
N HIS A 14 6.25 -5.35 5.75
CA HIS A 14 5.45 -6.55 5.53
C HIS A 14 5.21 -6.84 4.04
N LEU A 15 5.00 -5.84 3.17
CA LEU A 15 4.89 -6.07 1.72
C LEU A 15 6.19 -6.60 1.12
N GLN A 16 7.35 -6.12 1.59
CA GLN A 16 8.66 -6.62 1.17
C GLN A 16 8.88 -8.06 1.64
N GLU A 17 8.46 -8.41 2.86
CA GLU A 17 8.48 -9.80 3.38
C GLU A 17 7.60 -10.74 2.56
N LEU A 18 6.50 -10.22 2.00
CA LEU A 18 5.66 -10.94 1.04
C LEU A 18 6.28 -11.06 -0.37
N GLY A 19 7.48 -10.51 -0.59
CA GLY A 19 8.21 -10.58 -1.87
C GLY A 19 7.78 -9.54 -2.92
N LEU A 20 6.94 -8.56 -2.55
CA LEU A 20 6.54 -7.51 -3.48
C LEU A 20 7.70 -6.54 -3.73
N ASP A 21 8.02 -6.27 -5.00
CA ASP A 21 8.89 -5.16 -5.35
C ASP A 21 8.21 -3.83 -4.98
N THR A 22 8.87 -3.05 -4.12
CA THR A 22 8.39 -1.75 -3.65
C THR A 22 9.18 -0.56 -4.20
N SER A 23 10.04 -0.79 -5.20
CA SER A 23 10.88 0.26 -5.79
C SER A 23 10.11 1.26 -6.64
N ASP A 24 8.87 0.95 -7.02
CA ASP A 24 7.98 1.79 -7.82
C ASP A 24 7.02 2.66 -6.99
N ALA A 25 7.24 2.78 -5.67
CA ALA A 25 6.42 3.62 -4.81
C ALA A 25 6.55 5.11 -5.15
N SER A 26 5.45 5.87 -5.06
CA SER A 26 5.45 7.31 -5.39
C SER A 26 5.98 8.20 -4.27
N MET A 27 5.88 7.75 -3.01
CA MET A 27 6.27 8.49 -1.81
C MET A 27 7.37 7.75 -1.04
N CYS A 28 8.02 8.43 -0.11
CA CYS A 28 9.11 7.90 0.69
C CYS A 28 9.09 8.46 2.11
N TRP A 29 9.25 7.58 3.10
CA TRP A 29 9.59 7.95 4.45
C TRP A 29 11.09 8.24 4.53
N CYS A 30 11.48 9.36 5.14
CA CYS A 30 12.88 9.75 5.33
C CYS A 30 13.14 10.02 6.81
N CYS A 31 14.19 9.42 7.36
CA CYS A 31 14.64 9.67 8.73
C CYS A 31 16.08 10.18 8.71
N PHE A 32 16.34 11.28 9.42
CA PHE A 32 17.70 11.78 9.61
C PHE A 32 18.35 11.10 10.81
N LEU A 33 19.40 10.32 10.56
CA LEU A 33 20.11 9.51 11.56
C LEU A 33 21.02 10.35 12.49
N GLY A 34 21.19 11.65 12.21
CA GLY A 34 22.01 12.54 13.02
C GLY A 34 21.29 13.17 14.22
N ASN A 35 19.97 12.97 14.37
CA ASN A 35 19.20 13.45 15.52
C ASN A 35 19.10 12.38 16.62
N ILE A 36 19.05 12.83 17.88
CA ILE A 36 18.85 11.95 19.05
C ILE A 36 17.42 11.39 19.09
N GLU A 37 16.46 12.13 18.50
CA GLU A 37 15.08 11.70 18.34
C GLU A 37 14.85 11.33 16.87
N GLU A 38 14.41 10.08 16.64
CA GLU A 38 14.03 9.60 15.31
C GLU A 38 12.76 10.31 14.84
N GLU A 39 12.89 11.19 13.86
CA GLU A 39 11.77 11.87 13.22
C GLU A 39 11.66 11.43 11.76
N TRP A 40 10.51 10.83 11.42
CA TRP A 40 10.20 10.36 10.07
C TRP A 40 9.36 11.38 9.32
N GLU A 41 9.89 11.85 8.20
CA GLU A 41 9.24 12.80 7.30
C GLU A 41 8.77 12.11 6.03
N LEU A 42 7.68 12.63 5.44
CA LEU A 42 7.10 12.08 4.21
C LEU A 42 7.44 12.97 3.01
N GLU A 43 8.06 12.39 1.99
CA GLU A 43 8.51 13.09 0.79
C GLU A 43 8.12 12.35 -0.49
N ILE A 44 8.17 13.05 -1.62
CA ILE A 44 8.03 12.45 -2.96
C ILE A 44 9.28 11.63 -3.26
N TYR A 45 9.14 10.35 -3.60
CA TYR A 45 10.28 9.44 -3.70
C TYR A 45 11.29 9.84 -4.78
N GLU A 46 10.79 10.29 -5.94
CA GLU A 46 11.62 10.78 -7.04
C GLU A 46 12.53 11.94 -6.60
N ASN A 47 12.02 12.85 -5.76
CA ASN A 47 12.83 13.96 -5.24
C ASN A 47 13.96 13.47 -4.34
N VAL A 48 13.70 12.45 -3.51
CA VAL A 48 14.70 11.85 -2.62
C VAL A 48 15.81 11.19 -3.44
N LEU A 49 15.45 10.44 -4.48
CA LEU A 49 16.40 9.82 -5.41
C LEU A 49 17.26 10.88 -6.12
N ASN A 50 16.64 11.96 -6.60
CA ASN A 50 17.32 13.05 -7.30
C ASN A 50 18.27 13.85 -6.39
N GLN A 51 17.92 14.01 -5.11
CA GLN A 51 18.78 14.67 -4.12
C GLN A 51 20.02 13.85 -3.75
N LYS A 52 20.06 12.54 -4.06
CA LYS A 52 21.15 11.62 -3.69
C LYS A 52 21.54 11.76 -2.22
N ARG A 53 20.54 11.70 -1.33
CA ARG A 53 20.78 11.79 0.11
C ARG A 53 21.81 10.77 0.54
N ASP A 54 22.79 11.22 1.30
CA ASP A 54 23.85 10.35 1.81
C ASP A 54 23.25 9.36 2.82
N SER A 55 23.31 8.08 2.47
CA SER A 55 22.77 6.97 3.27
C SER A 55 23.46 6.83 4.63
N THR A 56 24.60 7.49 4.85
CA THR A 56 25.27 7.59 6.15
C THR A 56 24.45 8.42 7.14
N PHE A 57 23.68 9.39 6.63
CA PHE A 57 22.91 10.33 7.44
C PHE A 57 21.40 10.16 7.29
N TRP A 58 20.94 9.46 6.25
CA TRP A 58 19.52 9.32 5.95
C TRP A 58 19.13 7.86 5.78
N GLU A 59 18.12 7.44 6.53
CA GLU A 59 17.36 6.23 6.22
C GLU A 59 16.17 6.62 5.35
N THR A 60 15.96 5.86 4.26
CA THR A 60 14.85 6.10 3.33
C THR A 60 14.10 4.80 3.10
N LEU A 61 12.76 4.87 3.15
CA LEU A 61 11.88 3.73 2.91
C LEU A 61 10.76 4.15 1.95
N PRO A 62 10.71 3.60 0.73
CA PRO A 62 9.61 3.85 -0.19
C PRO A 62 8.27 3.47 0.45
N THR A 63 7.20 4.22 0.17
CA THR A 63 5.87 3.97 0.72
C THR A 63 4.77 4.24 -0.28
N TYR A 64 3.77 3.36 -0.29
CA TYR A 64 2.65 3.47 -1.21
C TYR A 64 1.60 4.46 -0.74
N THR A 65 1.11 5.24 -1.70
CA THR A 65 -0.16 5.94 -1.62
C THR A 65 -1.33 4.98 -1.87
N LEU A 66 -2.56 5.46 -1.70
CA LEU A 66 -3.72 4.71 -2.16
C LEU A 66 -3.66 4.43 -3.67
N GLN A 67 -3.20 5.40 -4.47
CA GLN A 67 -3.15 5.25 -5.93
C GLN A 67 -2.20 4.12 -6.33
N ASP A 68 -0.99 4.07 -5.74
CA ASP A 68 -0.02 3.01 -6.00
C ASP A 68 -0.58 1.61 -5.71
N ILE A 69 -1.40 1.48 -4.65
CA ILE A 69 -2.05 0.21 -4.30
C ILE A 69 -3.13 -0.14 -5.32
N LEU A 70 -3.97 0.83 -5.72
CA LEU A 70 -5.04 0.59 -6.70
C LEU A 70 -4.48 0.19 -8.05
N ASP A 71 -3.35 0.77 -8.47
CA ASP A 71 -2.67 0.43 -9.73
C ASP A 71 -2.07 -0.99 -9.72
N LYS A 72 -1.79 -1.54 -8.53
CA LYS A 72 -1.28 -2.91 -8.35
C LYS A 72 -2.37 -3.94 -8.16
N LEU A 73 -3.55 -3.53 -7.68
CA LEU A 73 -4.67 -4.46 -7.52
C LEU A 73 -5.20 -4.86 -8.91
N PRO A 74 -5.40 -6.16 -9.17
CA PRO A 74 -5.99 -6.59 -10.43
C PRO A 74 -7.43 -6.08 -10.52
N GLU A 75 -7.83 -5.59 -11.69
CA GLU A 75 -9.22 -5.15 -11.95
C GLU A 75 -10.21 -6.30 -11.67
N SER A 76 -9.83 -7.51 -12.08
CA SER A 76 -10.58 -8.73 -11.84
C SER A 76 -9.66 -9.89 -11.48
N VAL A 77 -10.20 -10.80 -10.67
CA VAL A 77 -9.57 -12.08 -10.29
C VAL A 77 -10.50 -13.18 -10.78
N GLN A 78 -10.07 -13.94 -11.77
CA GLN A 78 -10.90 -14.94 -12.46
C GLN A 78 -12.18 -14.31 -13.05
N VAL A 79 -13.35 -14.58 -12.47
CA VAL A 79 -14.66 -14.03 -12.85
C VAL A 79 -15.19 -12.98 -11.87
N TYR A 80 -14.38 -12.59 -10.89
CA TYR A 80 -14.75 -11.67 -9.83
C TYR A 80 -14.12 -10.30 -10.08
N ASP A 81 -14.93 -9.24 -10.12
CA ASP A 81 -14.46 -7.86 -10.35
C ASP A 81 -14.28 -7.11 -9.03
N LEU A 82 -13.34 -6.15 -8.99
CA LEU A 82 -13.06 -5.33 -7.82
C LEU A 82 -14.12 -4.25 -7.60
N TYR A 83 -14.77 -4.27 -6.44
CA TYR A 83 -15.71 -3.25 -6.00
C TYR A 83 -15.21 -2.53 -4.76
N ILE A 84 -15.22 -1.19 -4.81
CA ILE A 84 -14.83 -0.30 -3.72
C ILE A 84 -15.99 0.61 -3.38
N PHE A 85 -16.47 0.59 -2.14
CA PHE A 85 -17.56 1.48 -1.71
C PHE A 85 -17.54 1.72 -0.19
N LYS A 86 -18.24 2.76 0.26
CA LYS A 86 -18.38 3.09 1.69
C LYS A 86 -19.76 2.69 2.20
N LYS A 87 -19.82 1.96 3.31
CA LYS A 87 -21.08 1.51 3.94
C LYS A 87 -20.93 1.40 5.46
N VAL A 88 -21.88 1.97 6.20
CA VAL A 88 -21.91 2.02 7.67
C VAL A 88 -20.59 2.53 8.27
N GLY A 89 -20.05 3.61 7.71
CA GLY A 89 -18.81 4.23 8.20
C GLY A 89 -17.51 3.50 7.86
N LEU A 90 -17.58 2.34 7.19
CA LEU A 90 -16.41 1.56 6.77
C LEU A 90 -16.24 1.62 5.25
N TRP A 91 -15.00 1.49 4.80
CA TRP A 91 -14.66 1.20 3.42
C TRP A 91 -14.68 -0.30 3.19
N TRP A 92 -15.30 -0.72 2.09
CA TRP A 92 -15.46 -2.10 1.68
C TRP A 92 -14.75 -2.28 0.34
N LEU A 93 -13.82 -3.22 0.28
CA LEU A 93 -13.15 -3.65 -0.94
C LEU A 93 -13.43 -5.13 -1.11
N LYS A 94 -14.00 -5.54 -2.23
CA LYS A 94 -14.32 -6.94 -2.46
C LYS A 94 -14.24 -7.32 -3.92
N TYR A 95 -13.89 -8.56 -4.17
CA TYR A 95 -14.00 -9.19 -5.48
C TYR A 95 -15.33 -9.94 -5.57
N VAL A 96 -16.17 -9.59 -6.54
CA VAL A 96 -17.55 -10.08 -6.66
C VAL A 96 -17.85 -10.56 -8.08
N ASP A 97 -18.49 -11.72 -8.18
CA ASP A 97 -19.11 -12.21 -9.42
C ASP A 97 -20.48 -11.54 -9.53
N VAL A 98 -20.62 -10.66 -10.51
CA VAL A 98 -21.85 -9.90 -10.76
C VAL A 98 -23.02 -10.78 -11.22
N THR A 99 -22.74 -11.96 -11.76
CA THR A 99 -23.77 -12.86 -12.30
C THR A 99 -24.48 -13.65 -11.20
N ASN A 100 -23.72 -14.12 -10.21
CA ASN A 100 -24.23 -14.94 -9.11
C ASN A 100 -24.20 -14.24 -7.75
N ASN A 101 -23.75 -12.97 -7.72
CA ASN A 101 -23.55 -12.17 -6.52
C ASN A 101 -22.59 -12.83 -5.49
N GLY A 102 -21.71 -13.70 -5.96
CA GLY A 102 -20.73 -14.41 -5.14
C GLY A 102 -19.56 -13.50 -4.78
N THR A 103 -19.09 -13.53 -3.54
CA THR A 103 -17.91 -12.76 -3.10
C THR A 103 -16.77 -13.73 -2.81
N VAL A 104 -15.64 -13.58 -3.50
CA VAL A 104 -14.46 -14.43 -3.27
C VAL A 104 -13.62 -13.93 -2.09
N HIS A 105 -13.52 -12.61 -1.93
CA HIS A 105 -12.83 -11.98 -0.81
C HIS A 105 -13.38 -10.60 -0.51
N LEU A 106 -13.29 -10.20 0.75
CA LEU A 106 -13.78 -8.92 1.25
C LEU A 106 -12.86 -8.41 2.35
N GLU A 107 -12.40 -7.17 2.19
CA GLU A 107 -11.76 -6.39 3.23
C GLU A 107 -12.63 -5.20 3.63
N LYS A 108 -12.68 -4.93 4.94
CA LYS A 108 -13.40 -3.78 5.47
C LYS A 108 -12.60 -3.08 6.55
N MET A 109 -12.35 -1.78 6.38
CA MET A 109 -11.59 -0.98 7.34
C MET A 109 -12.17 0.43 7.47
N PRO A 110 -11.93 1.12 8.60
CA PRO A 110 -12.31 2.53 8.74
C PRO A 110 -11.63 3.46 7.73
N ARG A 111 -10.39 3.14 7.32
CA ARG A 111 -9.60 3.91 6.35
C ARG A 111 -9.49 3.13 5.04
N LEU A 112 -9.71 3.81 3.92
CA LEU A 112 -9.69 3.22 2.59
C LEU A 112 -8.33 2.57 2.28
N ILE A 113 -7.24 3.28 2.55
CA ILE A 113 -5.88 2.79 2.32
C ILE A 113 -5.55 1.52 3.13
N ASP A 114 -6.11 1.37 4.33
CA ASP A 114 -5.91 0.14 5.11
C ASP A 114 -6.66 -1.04 4.50
N ALA A 115 -7.90 -0.84 4.04
CA ALA A 115 -8.64 -1.90 3.35
C ALA A 115 -7.94 -2.28 2.03
N ALA A 116 -7.41 -1.29 1.30
CA ALA A 116 -6.64 -1.51 0.08
C ALA A 116 -5.35 -2.31 0.35
N TYR A 117 -4.63 -1.97 1.43
CA TYR A 117 -3.46 -2.70 1.87
C TYR A 117 -3.77 -4.18 2.18
N TYR A 118 -4.81 -4.48 2.96
CA TYR A 118 -5.15 -5.87 3.26
C TYR A 118 -5.62 -6.64 2.01
N MET A 119 -6.32 -5.95 1.09
CA MET A 119 -6.71 -6.55 -0.19
C MET A 119 -5.48 -6.88 -1.04
N LEU A 120 -4.47 -6.00 -1.05
CA LEU A 120 -3.20 -6.20 -1.73
C LEU A 120 -2.45 -7.41 -1.16
N CYS A 121 -2.31 -7.48 0.17
CA CYS A 121 -1.70 -8.62 0.86
C CYS A 121 -2.40 -9.94 0.51
N TRP A 122 -3.74 -9.95 0.46
CA TRP A 122 -4.50 -11.13 0.05
C TRP A 122 -4.22 -11.52 -1.41
N CYS A 123 -4.22 -10.57 -2.33
CA CYS A 123 -3.92 -10.84 -3.75
C CYS A 123 -2.52 -11.43 -3.94
N ILE A 124 -1.52 -10.92 -3.21
CA ILE A 124 -0.16 -11.46 -3.20
C ILE A 124 -0.15 -12.88 -2.64
N GLY A 125 -0.77 -13.11 -1.47
CA GLY A 125 -0.83 -14.42 -0.84
C GLY A 125 -1.57 -15.48 -1.66
N LYS A 126 -2.40 -15.06 -2.63
CA LYS A 126 -3.06 -15.95 -3.60
C LYS A 126 -2.31 -16.10 -4.93
N GLY A 127 -1.23 -15.36 -5.14
CA GLY A 127 -0.46 -15.39 -6.39
C GLY A 127 -1.13 -14.66 -7.56
N TYR A 128 -2.08 -13.75 -7.29
CA TYR A 128 -2.70 -12.92 -8.34
C TYR A 128 -1.83 -11.73 -8.75
N ILE A 129 -0.82 -11.41 -7.94
CA ILE A 129 0.15 -10.36 -8.20
C ILE A 129 1.52 -11.02 -8.28
N LYS A 130 2.31 -10.64 -9.28
CA LYS A 130 3.68 -11.13 -9.43
C LYS A 130 4.54 -10.56 -8.31
N THR A 131 5.23 -11.45 -7.60
CA THR A 131 6.29 -11.13 -6.64
C THR A 131 7.64 -11.49 -7.23
N ASN A 132 8.71 -10.98 -6.63
CA ASN A 132 10.08 -11.36 -6.99
C ASN A 132 10.42 -12.80 -6.60
#